data_AF-D2AUF1-F1
#
_entry.id   AF-D2AUF1-F1
#
_cell.length_a   1.000
_cell.length_b   1.000
_cell.length_c   1.000
_cell.angle_alpha   90.00
_cell.angle_beta   90.00
_cell.angle_gamma   90.00
#
_symmetry.space_group_name_H-M   'P 1'
#
loop_
_entity.id
_entity.type
_entity.pdbx_description
1 polymer ?
#
loop_
_entity_poly.entity_id
_entity_poly.type
_entity_poly.pdbx_seq_one_letter_code
_entity_poly.pdbx_strand_id
1 'polypeptide(L)'
;MTNVSGGTLRRRPAQRRSLERVERMLDECARLLDEAGYEALTTKEVARRAEVPIGTFYQFFPDKQGLVRALALRNLEAFLGRITARLSAVQLSDWTEMVDLAIDEFVAMKRSTPGFAVVDFGEVLPSPGGPALKGTERMLDTALENNVIVADRLRAITIELLGAPIGPALDRALVVAVEAADAVLKLAFRSRPDGDPELIDECKRLVRRYLSEHLPQE
;
A
#
# COMPACT_ATOMS: atom_id res chain seq x y z
N MET A 1 0.05 15.68 12.18
CA MET A 1 -1.26 15.02 11.95
C MET A 1 -1.94 15.67 10.74
N THR A 2 -1.60 15.24 9.54
CA THR A 2 -2.28 15.70 8.32
C THR A 2 -3.39 14.69 8.02
N ASN A 3 -4.63 15.13 8.23
CA ASN A 3 -5.82 14.33 8.03
C ASN A 3 -6.04 14.15 6.52
N VAL A 4 -5.53 13.07 5.94
CA VAL A 4 -5.76 12.69 4.53
C VAL A 4 -7.19 12.19 4.40
N SER A 5 -8.10 13.15 4.29
CA SER A 5 -9.54 12.95 4.36
C SER A 5 -10.29 13.58 3.18
N GLY A 6 -9.56 14.13 2.20
CA GLY A 6 -10.14 14.88 1.08
C GLY A 6 -9.97 14.17 -0.26
N GLY A 7 -10.97 13.39 -0.68
CA GLY A 7 -11.14 13.08 -2.11
C GLY A 7 -11.66 11.69 -2.48
N THR A 8 -11.72 10.72 -1.57
CA THR A 8 -11.95 9.32 -1.96
C THR A 8 -13.41 8.88 -1.91
N LEU A 9 -14.19 9.40 -0.96
CA LEU A 9 -15.60 9.08 -0.77
C LEU A 9 -16.46 10.34 -0.82
N ARG A 10 -17.48 10.36 -1.70
CA ARG A 10 -18.46 11.47 -1.76
C ARG A 10 -19.37 11.53 -0.53
N ARG A 11 -19.67 10.38 0.06
CA ARG A 11 -20.39 10.26 1.34
C ARG A 11 -19.64 9.29 2.25
N ARG A 12 -19.27 9.74 3.45
CA ARG A 12 -18.69 8.86 4.47
C ARG A 12 -19.76 7.89 4.99
N PRO A 13 -19.51 6.58 4.96
CA PRO A 13 -20.41 5.60 5.56
C PRO A 13 -20.50 5.81 7.08
N ALA A 14 -21.61 6.37 7.57
CA ALA A 14 -21.84 6.55 9.01
C ALA A 14 -22.59 5.37 9.64
N GLN A 15 -23.19 4.49 8.83
CA GLN A 15 -24.01 3.36 9.26
C GLN A 15 -23.36 2.05 8.82
N ARG A 16 -23.41 1.01 9.68
CA ARG A 16 -22.82 -0.32 9.45
C ARG A 16 -23.10 -0.90 8.06
N ARG A 17 -24.36 -0.82 7.60
CA ARG A 17 -24.77 -1.28 6.26
C ARG A 17 -24.09 -0.54 5.11
N SER A 18 -23.70 0.71 5.32
CA SER A 18 -23.00 1.52 4.32
C SER A 18 -21.52 1.14 4.22
N LEU A 19 -20.89 0.77 5.35
CA LEU A 19 -19.51 0.26 5.38
C LEU A 19 -19.45 -1.12 4.71
N GLU A 20 -20.39 -2.02 5.04
CA GLU A 20 -20.49 -3.35 4.44
C GLU A 20 -20.61 -3.29 2.90
N ARG A 21 -21.33 -2.29 2.36
CA ARG A 21 -21.42 -2.10 0.90
C ARG A 21 -20.12 -1.62 0.28
N VAL A 22 -19.40 -0.72 0.95
CA VAL A 22 -18.10 -0.24 0.49
C VAL A 22 -17.11 -1.40 0.45
N GLU A 23 -17.01 -2.18 1.53
CA GLU A 23 -16.11 -3.34 1.57
C GLU A 23 -16.43 -4.36 0.49
N ARG A 24 -17.70 -4.73 0.29
CA ARG A 24 -18.07 -5.65 -0.81
C ARG A 24 -17.67 -5.12 -2.18
N MET A 25 -17.84 -3.81 -2.44
CA MET A 25 -17.40 -3.23 -3.72
C MET A 25 -15.87 -3.26 -3.87
N LEU A 26 -15.11 -3.05 -2.79
CA LEU A 26 -13.65 -3.13 -2.80
C LEU A 26 -13.15 -4.57 -2.95
N ASP A 27 -13.85 -5.54 -2.36
CA ASP A 27 -13.55 -6.97 -2.53
C ASP A 27 -13.77 -7.43 -3.98
N GLU A 28 -14.90 -7.06 -4.58
CA GLU A 28 -15.17 -7.40 -5.99
C GLU A 28 -14.26 -6.62 -6.95
N CYS A 29 -13.87 -5.39 -6.61
CA CYS A 29 -12.84 -4.65 -7.33
C CYS A 29 -11.51 -5.42 -7.34
N ALA A 30 -11.05 -5.87 -6.17
CA ALA A 30 -9.82 -6.63 -6.02
C ALA A 30 -9.83 -7.93 -6.83
N ARG A 31 -10.92 -8.71 -6.78
CA ARG A 31 -11.05 -9.95 -7.57
C ARG A 31 -11.06 -9.67 -9.07
N LEU A 32 -11.79 -8.66 -9.52
CA LEU A 32 -11.82 -8.28 -10.93
C LEU A 32 -10.46 -7.83 -11.46
N LEU A 33 -9.65 -7.16 -10.62
CA LEU A 33 -8.29 -6.80 -10.96
C LEU A 33 -7.42 -8.05 -11.19
N ASP A 34 -7.53 -9.07 -10.36
CA ASP A 34 -6.80 -10.33 -10.57
C ASP A 34 -7.29 -11.11 -11.79
N GLU A 35 -8.61 -11.14 -12.03
CA GLU A 35 -9.20 -11.91 -13.12
C GLU A 35 -8.95 -11.30 -14.50
N ALA A 36 -9.05 -9.98 -14.62
CA ALA A 36 -9.12 -9.30 -15.91
C ALA A 36 -8.19 -8.09 -16.04
N GLY A 37 -7.47 -7.72 -14.96
CA GLY A 37 -6.59 -6.57 -14.94
C GLY A 37 -7.31 -5.23 -14.85
N TYR A 38 -6.50 -4.17 -14.75
CA TYR A 38 -7.01 -2.81 -14.58
C TYR A 38 -7.86 -2.32 -15.74
N GLU A 39 -7.45 -2.55 -17.00
CA GLU A 39 -8.15 -2.01 -18.17
C GLU A 39 -9.60 -2.50 -18.29
N ALA A 40 -9.84 -3.79 -18.02
CA ALA A 40 -11.16 -4.40 -18.09
C ALA A 40 -12.08 -4.05 -16.91
N LEU A 41 -11.55 -3.47 -15.83
CA LEU A 41 -12.34 -3.08 -14.66
C LEU A 41 -13.35 -1.97 -15.04
N THR A 42 -14.64 -2.21 -14.77
CA THR A 42 -15.71 -1.21 -14.95
C THR A 42 -16.57 -1.03 -13.69
N THR A 43 -17.06 0.18 -13.45
CA THR A 43 -17.93 0.49 -12.30
C THR A 43 -19.23 -0.33 -12.30
N LYS A 44 -19.77 -0.59 -13.50
CA LYS A 44 -20.98 -1.41 -13.67
C LYS A 44 -20.75 -2.85 -13.25
N GLU A 45 -19.63 -3.45 -13.65
CA GLU A 45 -19.32 -4.83 -13.32
C GLU A 45 -19.02 -5.00 -11.83
N VAL A 46 -18.27 -4.08 -11.22
CA VAL A 46 -18.05 -4.06 -9.77
C VAL A 46 -19.37 -3.96 -9.01
N ALA A 47 -20.23 -3.01 -9.37
CA ALA A 47 -21.53 -2.83 -8.72
C ALA A 47 -22.42 -4.08 -8.87
N ARG A 48 -22.43 -4.69 -10.06
CA ARG A 48 -23.18 -5.92 -10.34
C ARG A 48 -22.69 -7.08 -9.47
N ARG A 49 -21.38 -7.33 -9.40
CA ARG A 49 -20.81 -8.42 -8.59
C ARG A 49 -20.97 -8.18 -7.09
N ALA A 50 -20.88 -6.93 -6.64
CA ALA A 50 -21.04 -6.58 -5.23
C ALA A 50 -22.51 -6.56 -4.78
N GLU A 51 -23.44 -6.87 -5.69
CA GLU A 51 -24.89 -6.79 -5.50
C GLU A 51 -25.33 -5.41 -4.98
N VAL A 52 -24.75 -4.36 -5.57
CA VAL A 52 -25.03 -2.96 -5.25
C VAL A 52 -25.63 -2.29 -6.48
N PRO A 53 -26.77 -1.58 -6.35
CA PRO A 53 -27.30 -0.79 -7.46
C PRO A 53 -26.26 0.21 -7.98
N ILE A 54 -26.14 0.37 -9.30
CA ILE A 54 -25.15 1.28 -9.89
C ILE A 54 -25.29 2.73 -9.39
N GLY A 55 -26.52 3.18 -9.11
CA GLY A 55 -26.75 4.48 -8.48
C GLY A 55 -26.14 4.59 -7.08
N THR A 56 -26.14 3.51 -6.30
CA THR A 56 -25.50 3.44 -4.98
C THR A 56 -23.97 3.45 -5.08
N PHE A 57 -23.39 2.80 -6.10
CA PHE A 57 -21.95 2.92 -6.36
C PHE A 57 -21.53 4.39 -6.48
N TYR A 58 -22.23 5.16 -7.32
CA TYR A 58 -21.91 6.57 -7.58
C TYR A 58 -22.19 7.51 -6.39
N GLN A 59 -22.90 7.05 -5.36
CA GLN A 59 -23.01 7.77 -4.09
C GLN A 59 -21.72 7.69 -3.26
N PHE A 60 -20.94 6.61 -3.42
CA PHE A 60 -19.67 6.41 -2.71
C PHE A 60 -18.49 6.87 -3.55
N PHE A 61 -18.38 6.39 -4.79
CA PHE A 61 -17.25 6.62 -5.66
C PHE A 61 -17.66 7.47 -6.87
N PRO A 62 -16.95 8.57 -7.18
CA PRO A 62 -17.27 9.39 -8.35
C PRO A 62 -17.12 8.62 -9.67
N ASP A 63 -16.13 7.72 -9.75
CA ASP A 63 -15.75 6.98 -10.95
C ASP A 63 -14.87 5.75 -10.60
N LYS A 64 -14.34 5.09 -11.64
CA LYS A 64 -13.40 3.97 -11.53
C LYS A 64 -12.13 4.36 -10.75
N GLN A 65 -11.61 5.56 -10.94
CA GLN A 65 -10.40 6.03 -10.25
C GLN A 65 -10.66 6.22 -8.76
N GLY A 66 -11.83 6.74 -8.38
CA GLY A 66 -12.24 6.86 -6.98
C GLY A 66 -12.32 5.52 -6.27
N LEU A 67 -12.83 4.48 -6.94
CA LEU A 67 -12.85 3.11 -6.42
C LEU A 67 -11.44 2.55 -6.23
N VAL A 68 -10.58 2.68 -7.26
CA VAL A 68 -9.20 2.16 -7.22
C VAL A 68 -8.38 2.88 -6.15
N ARG A 69 -8.56 4.19 -6.01
CA ARG A 69 -7.96 4.99 -4.94
C ARG A 69 -8.38 4.50 -3.55
N ALA A 70 -9.67 4.20 -3.37
CA ALA A 70 -10.16 3.65 -2.12
C ALA A 70 -9.59 2.25 -1.83
N LEU A 71 -9.42 1.41 -2.85
CA LEU A 71 -8.74 0.12 -2.71
C LEU A 71 -7.28 0.29 -2.31
N ALA A 72 -6.55 1.21 -2.95
CA ALA A 72 -5.15 1.51 -2.62
C ALA A 72 -4.98 1.99 -1.16
N LEU A 73 -5.88 2.85 -0.68
CA LEU A 73 -5.89 3.29 0.71
C LEU A 73 -6.18 2.13 1.68
N ARG A 74 -7.18 1.29 1.36
CA ARG A 74 -7.48 0.08 2.15
C ARG A 74 -6.26 -0.85 2.22
N ASN A 75 -5.55 -1.00 1.11
CA ASN A 75 -4.34 -1.81 1.02
C ASN A 75 -3.20 -1.23 1.88
N LEU A 76 -2.98 0.08 1.87
CA LEU A 76 -2.02 0.74 2.76
C LEU A 76 -2.41 0.60 4.24
N GLU A 77 -3.68 0.79 4.59
CA GLU A 77 -4.18 0.62 5.96
C GLU A 77 -4.00 -0.83 6.44
N ALA A 78 -4.29 -1.82 5.59
CA ALA A 78 -4.07 -3.23 5.89
C ALA A 78 -2.59 -3.57 6.10
N PHE A 79 -1.70 -3.02 5.28
CA PHE A 79 -0.25 -3.18 5.41
C PHE A 79 0.27 -2.63 6.75
N LEU A 80 -0.07 -1.38 7.08
CA LEU A 80 0.33 -0.76 8.33
C LEU A 80 -0.26 -1.49 9.55
N GLY A 81 -1.53 -1.93 9.45
CA GLY A 81 -2.18 -2.71 10.49
C GLY A 81 -1.48 -4.05 10.76
N ARG A 82 -1.01 -4.75 9.72
CA ARG A 82 -0.24 -6.00 9.85
C ARG A 82 1.09 -5.77 10.54
N ILE A 83 1.82 -4.72 10.14
CA ILE A 83 3.07 -4.31 10.80
C ILE A 83 2.82 -4.02 12.28
N THR A 84 1.91 -3.11 12.61
CA THR A 84 1.63 -2.73 14.00
C THR A 84 1.17 -3.91 14.85
N ALA A 85 0.31 -4.80 14.32
CA ALA A 85 -0.14 -5.98 15.02
C ALA A 85 1.02 -6.96 15.32
N ARG A 86 1.92 -7.16 14.35
CA ARG A 86 3.08 -8.04 14.53
C ARG A 86 4.08 -7.46 15.52
N LEU A 87 4.34 -6.15 15.45
CA LEU A 87 5.19 -5.42 16.40
C LEU A 87 4.61 -5.44 17.82
N SER A 88 3.30 -5.48 17.98
CA SER A 88 2.65 -5.61 19.29
C SER A 88 2.75 -7.02 19.86
N ALA A 89 2.95 -8.03 19.01
CA ALA A 89 3.02 -9.44 19.39
C ALA A 89 4.45 -9.96 19.62
N VAL A 90 5.46 -9.19 19.20
CA VAL A 90 6.88 -9.57 19.27
C VAL A 90 7.66 -8.40 19.87
N GLN A 91 8.48 -8.68 20.89
CA GLN A 91 9.50 -7.74 21.31
C GLN A 91 10.60 -7.77 20.25
N LEU A 92 10.67 -6.74 19.40
CA LEU A 92 11.79 -6.64 18.45
C LEU A 92 13.10 -6.49 19.21
N SER A 93 14.15 -7.16 18.73
CA SER A 93 15.49 -6.98 19.27
C SER A 93 16.07 -5.64 18.81
N ASP A 94 15.90 -5.32 17.53
CA ASP A 94 16.39 -4.08 16.92
C ASP A 94 15.47 -3.56 15.79
N TRP A 95 15.82 -2.39 15.24
CA TRP A 95 15.08 -1.75 14.16
C TRP A 95 15.18 -2.47 12.81
N THR A 96 16.21 -3.32 12.62
CA THR A 96 16.40 -4.07 11.38
C THR A 96 15.35 -5.16 11.21
N GLU A 97 14.86 -5.74 12.31
CA GLU A 97 13.71 -6.65 12.29
C GLU A 97 12.44 -5.95 11.79
N MET A 98 12.25 -4.65 12.07
CA MET A 98 11.13 -3.88 11.53
C MET A 98 11.23 -3.72 10.00
N VAL A 99 12.43 -3.51 9.48
CA VAL A 99 12.67 -3.44 8.03
C VAL A 99 12.33 -4.76 7.36
N ASP A 100 12.81 -5.85 7.92
CA ASP A 100 12.55 -7.20 7.40
C ASP A 100 11.07 -7.51 7.41
N LEU A 101 10.39 -7.21 8.51
CA LEU A 101 8.96 -7.36 8.65
C LEU A 101 8.18 -6.55 7.61
N ALA A 102 8.52 -5.27 7.42
CA ALA A 102 7.82 -4.43 6.45
C ALA A 102 7.97 -4.96 5.02
N ILE A 103 9.17 -5.42 4.65
CA ILE A 103 9.43 -6.02 3.33
C ILE A 103 8.68 -7.36 3.19
N ASP A 104 8.70 -8.20 4.22
CA ASP A 104 8.03 -9.49 4.21
C ASP A 104 6.50 -9.36 4.12
N GLU A 105 5.91 -8.41 4.85
CA GLU A 105 4.47 -8.13 4.76
C GLU A 105 4.09 -7.60 3.36
N PHE A 106 4.91 -6.73 2.76
CA PHE A 106 4.66 -6.27 1.39
C PHE A 106 4.70 -7.43 0.39
N VAL A 107 5.72 -8.28 0.48
CA VAL A 107 5.88 -9.46 -0.38
C VAL A 107 4.73 -10.45 -0.17
N ALA A 108 4.33 -10.70 1.08
CA ALA A 108 3.19 -11.56 1.40
C ALA A 108 1.89 -11.01 0.81
N MET A 109 1.67 -9.70 0.89
CA MET A 109 0.51 -9.05 0.28
C MET A 109 0.54 -9.15 -1.24
N LYS A 110 1.70 -8.94 -1.90
CA LYS A 110 1.84 -9.15 -3.35
C LYS A 110 1.48 -10.57 -3.79
N ARG A 111 1.81 -11.59 -3.00
CA ARG A 111 1.57 -13.00 -3.31
C ARG A 111 0.14 -13.46 -3.04
N SER A 112 -0.53 -12.90 -2.04
CA SER A 112 -1.74 -13.50 -1.46
C SER A 112 -2.94 -12.58 -1.32
N THR A 113 -2.75 -11.26 -1.36
CA THR A 113 -3.85 -10.30 -1.23
C THR A 113 -4.49 -10.05 -2.59
N PRO A 114 -5.80 -10.31 -2.76
CA PRO A 114 -6.47 -10.07 -4.03
C PRO A 114 -6.29 -8.63 -4.51
N GLY A 115 -6.04 -8.46 -5.80
CA GLY A 115 -5.85 -7.19 -6.48
C GLY A 115 -4.54 -6.45 -6.15
N PHE A 116 -3.78 -6.88 -5.13
CA PHE A 116 -2.59 -6.14 -4.65
C PHE A 116 -1.41 -6.19 -5.64
N ALA A 117 -1.33 -7.25 -6.46
CA ALA A 117 -0.36 -7.34 -7.55
C ALA A 117 -0.60 -6.25 -8.62
N VAL A 118 -1.87 -5.85 -8.81
CA VAL A 118 -2.30 -4.85 -9.80
C VAL A 118 -2.42 -3.45 -9.20
N VAL A 119 -2.87 -3.32 -7.95
CA VAL A 119 -3.04 -2.04 -7.25
C VAL A 119 -2.51 -2.16 -5.83
N ASP A 120 -1.34 -1.57 -5.56
CA ASP A 120 -0.75 -1.55 -4.22
C ASP A 120 -1.03 -0.23 -3.49
N PHE A 121 -0.01 0.53 -3.12
CA PHE A 121 -0.11 1.78 -2.36
C PHE A 121 -0.33 2.98 -3.28
N GLY A 122 -1.23 2.83 -4.24
CA GLY A 122 -1.65 3.89 -5.15
C GLY A 122 -1.05 3.79 -6.55
N GLU A 123 -0.13 2.86 -6.80
CA GLU A 123 0.25 2.54 -8.17
C GLU A 123 -0.73 1.55 -8.79
N VAL A 124 -0.85 1.63 -10.11
CA VAL A 124 -1.55 0.64 -10.92
C VAL A 124 -0.53 -0.03 -11.83
N LEU A 125 -0.32 -1.33 -11.66
CA LEU A 125 0.66 -2.13 -12.38
C LEU A 125 -0.08 -3.05 -13.37
N PRO A 126 0.03 -2.83 -14.70
CA PRO A 126 -0.57 -3.72 -15.69
C PRO A 126 0.04 -5.14 -15.70
N SER A 127 1.25 -5.29 -15.16
CA SER A 127 1.95 -6.56 -14.99
C SER A 127 2.79 -6.55 -13.71
N PRO A 128 2.99 -7.69 -13.04
CA PRO A 128 3.80 -7.76 -11.82
C PRO A 128 5.21 -7.20 -12.03
N GLY A 129 5.59 -6.25 -11.19
CA GLY A 129 6.90 -5.57 -11.27
C GLY A 129 7.11 -4.72 -12.53
N GLY A 130 6.09 -4.55 -13.38
CA GLY A 130 6.12 -3.69 -14.55
C GLY A 130 6.15 -2.20 -14.20
N PRO A 131 6.24 -1.30 -15.20
CA PRO A 131 6.07 0.13 -14.96
C PRO A 131 4.63 0.43 -14.53
N ALA A 132 4.48 1.33 -13.57
CA ALA A 132 3.17 1.84 -13.18
C ALA A 132 2.51 2.64 -14.30
N LEU A 133 1.18 2.61 -14.33
CA LEU A 133 0.38 3.43 -15.22
C LEU A 133 0.64 4.91 -14.90
N LYS A 134 0.92 5.71 -15.94
CA LYS A 134 1.16 7.15 -15.79
C LYS A 134 -0.04 7.84 -15.16
N GLY A 135 0.22 8.79 -14.26
CA GLY A 135 -0.80 9.55 -13.55
C GLY A 135 -1.30 8.87 -12.27
N THR A 136 -0.73 7.74 -11.87
CA THR A 136 -1.05 7.04 -10.62
C THR A 136 -0.07 7.37 -9.48
N GLU A 137 0.99 8.13 -9.76
CA GLU A 137 2.07 8.46 -8.82
C GLU A 137 1.58 9.25 -7.60
N ARG A 138 0.40 9.89 -7.70
CA ARG A 138 -0.26 10.71 -6.66
C ARG A 138 -1.69 10.25 -6.40
N MET A 139 -1.87 8.93 -6.37
CA MET A 139 -3.18 8.33 -6.14
C MET A 139 -3.58 8.39 -4.67
N LEU A 140 -2.65 8.30 -3.72
CA LEU A 140 -3.03 8.39 -2.30
C LEU A 140 -3.35 9.82 -1.86
N ASP A 141 -2.66 10.82 -2.40
CA ASP A 141 -2.83 12.24 -2.08
C ASP A 141 -2.56 13.09 -3.34
N THR A 142 -3.26 14.21 -3.53
CA THR A 142 -3.08 15.02 -4.75
C THR A 142 -1.81 15.88 -4.74
N ALA A 143 -1.25 16.16 -3.57
CA ALA A 143 -0.07 16.99 -3.40
C ALA A 143 1.22 16.16 -3.31
N LEU A 144 1.14 14.95 -2.76
CA LEU A 144 2.30 14.11 -2.48
C LEU A 144 2.33 12.84 -3.32
N GLU A 145 3.54 12.36 -3.61
CA GLU A 145 3.74 11.08 -4.27
C GLU A 145 3.47 9.91 -3.30
N ASN A 146 3.02 8.79 -3.86
CA ASN A 146 2.58 7.62 -3.09
C ASN A 146 3.65 7.13 -2.10
N ASN A 147 4.89 7.00 -2.55
CA ASN A 147 6.00 6.54 -1.71
C ASN A 147 6.35 7.54 -0.59
N VAL A 148 6.10 8.84 -0.78
CA VAL A 148 6.21 9.84 0.30
C VAL A 148 5.15 9.60 1.38
N ILE A 149 3.92 9.24 0.99
CA ILE A 149 2.86 8.88 1.95
C ILE A 149 3.20 7.59 2.70
N VAL A 150 3.72 6.57 2.01
CA VAL A 150 4.15 5.31 2.63
C VAL A 150 5.28 5.57 3.64
N ALA A 151 6.30 6.34 3.26
CA ALA A 151 7.38 6.74 4.15
C ALA A 151 6.90 7.54 5.36
N ASP A 152 5.93 8.45 5.18
CA ASP A 152 5.31 9.20 6.27
C ASP A 152 4.62 8.30 7.30
N ARG A 153 3.91 7.28 6.81
CA ARG A 153 3.21 6.31 7.66
C ARG A 153 4.18 5.38 8.39
N LEU A 154 5.21 4.87 7.70
CA LEU A 154 6.25 4.06 8.32
C LEU A 154 7.03 4.87 9.37
N ARG A 155 7.33 6.14 9.09
CA ARG A 155 7.98 7.04 10.05
C ARG A 155 7.20 7.16 11.35
N ALA A 156 5.87 7.30 11.28
CA ALA A 156 5.04 7.37 12.48
C ALA A 156 5.21 6.12 13.35
N ILE A 157 5.21 4.93 12.73
CA ILE A 157 5.43 3.65 13.42
C ILE A 157 6.85 3.60 14.02
N THR A 158 7.88 3.99 13.25
CA THR A 158 9.27 3.98 13.71
C THR A 158 9.49 4.92 14.90
N ILE A 159 8.91 6.12 14.89
CA ILE A 159 9.02 7.06 16.01
C ILE A 159 8.27 6.54 17.24
N GLU A 160 7.03 6.09 17.06
CA GLU A 160 6.16 5.68 18.16
C GLU A 160 6.66 4.41 18.86
N LEU A 161 7.13 3.43 18.09
CA LEU A 161 7.47 2.10 18.63
C LEU A 161 8.97 1.92 18.91
N LEU A 162 9.85 2.62 18.19
CA LEU A 162 11.30 2.45 18.33
C LEU A 162 11.99 3.67 18.97
N GLY A 163 11.25 4.74 19.29
CA GLY A 163 11.83 5.95 19.86
C GLY A 163 12.83 6.63 18.93
N ALA A 164 12.69 6.46 17.61
CA ALA A 164 13.64 6.97 16.63
C ALA A 164 13.71 8.51 16.64
N PRO A 165 14.86 9.10 16.27
CA PRO A 165 15.04 10.55 16.26
C PRO A 165 14.05 11.26 15.32
N ILE A 166 13.38 12.29 15.83
CA ILE A 166 12.51 13.14 15.02
C ILE A 166 13.37 14.18 14.30
N GLY A 167 13.33 14.19 12.97
CA GLY A 167 14.00 15.25 12.21
C GLY A 167 14.07 15.01 10.70
N PRO A 168 14.42 16.05 9.93
CA PRO A 168 14.39 16.03 8.46
C PRO A 168 15.41 15.07 7.84
N ALA A 169 16.42 14.63 8.59
CA ALA A 169 17.36 13.62 8.14
C ALA A 169 16.72 12.24 8.04
N LEU A 170 16.02 11.79 9.11
CA LEU A 170 15.31 10.52 9.11
C LEU A 170 14.14 10.55 8.12
N ASP A 171 13.43 11.67 8.00
CA ASP A 171 12.34 11.83 7.03
C ASP A 171 12.82 11.55 5.60
N ARG A 172 13.94 12.16 5.20
CA ARG A 172 14.54 11.91 3.88
C ARG A 172 15.06 10.49 3.74
N ALA A 173 15.68 9.95 4.79
CA ALA A 173 16.19 8.59 4.78
C ALA A 173 15.07 7.57 4.55
N LEU A 174 13.93 7.72 5.22
CA LEU A 174 12.78 6.82 5.02
C LEU A 174 12.17 6.93 3.63
N VAL A 175 12.08 8.15 3.06
CA VAL A 175 11.64 8.31 1.67
C VAL A 175 12.59 7.57 0.71
N VAL A 176 13.91 7.80 0.82
CA VAL A 176 14.89 7.12 -0.04
C VAL A 176 14.84 5.60 0.14
N ALA A 177 14.70 5.11 1.37
CA ALA A 177 14.59 3.69 1.67
C ALA A 177 13.34 3.06 1.02
N VAL A 178 12.18 3.73 1.11
CA VAL A 178 10.93 3.27 0.49
C VAL A 178 11.04 3.25 -1.04
N GLU A 179 11.57 4.32 -1.64
CA GLU A 179 11.79 4.39 -3.10
C GLU A 179 12.73 3.27 -3.59
N ALA A 180 13.83 3.05 -2.88
CA ALA A 180 14.78 2.00 -3.23
C ALA A 180 14.17 0.61 -3.06
N ALA A 181 13.44 0.37 -1.97
CA ALA A 181 12.78 -0.90 -1.71
C ALA A 181 11.74 -1.21 -2.79
N ASP A 182 10.88 -0.25 -3.12
CA ASP A 182 9.88 -0.38 -4.17
C ASP A 182 10.53 -0.72 -5.53
N ALA A 183 11.60 -0.03 -5.92
CA ALA A 183 12.32 -0.33 -7.16
C ALA A 183 12.92 -1.74 -7.21
N VAL A 184 13.55 -2.20 -6.12
CA VAL A 184 14.14 -3.55 -6.04
C VAL A 184 13.06 -4.63 -5.98
N LEU A 185 11.96 -4.40 -5.27
CA LEU A 185 10.84 -5.34 -5.20
C LEU A 185 10.13 -5.43 -6.56
N LYS A 186 9.93 -4.33 -7.28
CA LYS A 186 9.45 -4.36 -8.67
C LYS A 186 10.38 -5.20 -9.55
N LEU A 187 11.70 -5.08 -9.39
CA LEU A 187 12.66 -5.93 -10.11
C LEU A 187 12.50 -7.42 -9.73
N ALA A 188 12.29 -7.73 -8.45
CA ALA A 188 12.06 -9.10 -7.97
C ALA A 188 10.79 -9.73 -8.58
N PHE A 189 9.68 -9.00 -8.63
CA PHE A 189 8.42 -9.49 -9.20
C PHE A 189 8.39 -9.51 -10.74
N ARG A 190 9.22 -8.69 -11.39
CA ARG A 190 9.39 -8.73 -12.85
C ARG A 190 10.17 -9.96 -13.30
N SER A 191 11.14 -10.39 -12.50
CA SER A 191 11.98 -11.56 -12.81
C SER A 191 11.31 -12.89 -12.48
N ARG A 192 10.50 -12.96 -11.40
CA ARG A 192 9.72 -14.14 -11.04
C ARG A 192 8.32 -13.75 -10.56
N PRO A 193 7.25 -14.50 -10.93
CA PRO A 193 5.88 -14.18 -10.52
C PRO A 193 5.67 -14.07 -9.01
N ASP A 194 6.35 -14.91 -8.22
CA ASP A 194 6.28 -14.90 -6.75
C ASP A 194 7.35 -13.99 -6.10
N GLY A 195 8.10 -13.23 -6.89
CA GLY A 195 9.22 -12.42 -6.43
C GLY A 195 10.49 -13.25 -6.24
N ASP A 196 11.58 -12.84 -6.89
CA ASP A 196 12.89 -13.47 -6.74
C ASP A 196 13.40 -13.35 -5.29
N PRO A 197 13.61 -14.48 -4.57
CA PRO A 197 14.02 -14.46 -3.17
C PRO A 197 15.41 -13.82 -2.97
N GLU A 198 16.33 -13.95 -3.92
CA GLU A 198 17.66 -13.35 -3.80
C GLU A 198 17.58 -11.82 -3.89
N LEU A 199 16.73 -11.29 -4.77
CA LEU A 199 16.49 -9.86 -4.89
C LEU A 199 15.72 -9.30 -3.68
N ILE A 200 14.80 -10.06 -3.10
CA ILE A 200 14.11 -9.69 -1.86
C ILE A 200 15.12 -9.61 -0.71
N ASP A 201 16.05 -10.56 -0.60
CA ASP A 201 17.11 -10.53 0.41
C ASP A 201 18.09 -9.37 0.19
N GLU A 202 18.43 -9.04 -1.06
CA GLU A 202 19.21 -7.84 -1.38
C GLU A 202 18.45 -6.56 -1.02
N CYS A 203 17.13 -6.49 -1.24
CA CYS A 203 16.30 -5.36 -0.82
C CYS A 203 16.41 -5.13 0.69
N LYS A 204 16.26 -6.19 1.49
CA LYS A 204 16.42 -6.11 2.96
C LYS A 204 17.82 -5.63 3.33
N ARG A 205 18.87 -6.21 2.74
CA ARG A 205 20.26 -5.79 2.97
C ARG A 205 20.48 -4.32 2.64
N LEU A 206 19.99 -3.86 1.48
CA LEU A 206 20.12 -2.48 1.02
C LEU A 206 19.48 -1.51 2.01
N VAL A 207 18.22 -1.76 2.40
CA VAL A 207 17.48 -0.86 3.30
C VAL A 207 18.12 -0.83 4.69
N ARG A 208 18.49 -1.99 5.25
CA ARG A 208 19.20 -2.05 6.53
C ARG A 208 20.56 -1.36 6.48
N ARG A 209 21.34 -1.52 5.41
CA ARG A 209 22.63 -0.83 5.32
C ARG A 209 22.45 0.67 5.22
N TYR A 210 21.53 1.13 4.39
CA TYR A 210 21.29 2.56 4.22
C TYR A 210 20.75 3.24 5.50
N LEU A 211 19.77 2.62 6.18
CA LEU A 211 19.18 3.21 7.38
C LEU A 211 20.09 3.13 8.62
N SER A 212 21.16 2.32 8.59
CA SER A 212 22.11 2.19 9.70
C SER A 212 22.83 3.50 10.06
N GLU A 213 22.97 4.40 9.10
CA GLU A 213 23.57 5.74 9.33
C GLU A 213 22.58 6.74 9.99
N HIS A 214 21.30 6.37 10.06
CA HIS A 214 20.21 7.25 10.49
C HIS A 214 19.45 6.74 11.71
N LEU A 215 19.54 5.43 11.99
CA LEU A 215 18.95 4.77 13.14
C LEU A 215 20.05 4.31 14.10
N PRO A 216 19.77 4.23 15.41
CA PRO A 216 20.75 3.82 16.39
C PRO A 216 21.39 2.48 16.00
N GLN A 217 22.71 2.45 16.03
CA GLN A 217 23.45 1.19 16.11
C GLN A 217 23.40 0.73 17.57
N GLU A 218 23.18 -0.55 17.82
CA GLU A 218 23.41 -1.13 19.16
C GLU A 218 24.83 -0.84 19.66
#